data_AF-A0A936CU12-F1
#
_entry.id   AF-A0A936CU12-F1
#
_cell.length_a   1.000
_cell.length_b   1.000
_cell.length_c   1.000
_cell.angle_alpha   90.00
_cell.angle_beta   90.00
_cell.angle_gamma   90.00
#
_symmetry.space_group_name_H-M   'P 1'
#
loop_
_entity.id
_entity.type
_entity.pdbx_description
1 polymer ?
#
loop_
_entity_poly.entity_id
_entity_poly.type
_entity_poly.pdbx_seq_one_letter_code
_entity_poly.pdbx_strand_id
1 'polypeptide(L)'
;MPIRNAPMSTTITQLIRAASVVAVLIPAAVRAADSPLSESEVARVIATTHDLAPLSEKYRDELRALAQSESAKGTAKDGHKDPCDIPAAVKAHPGMQEMEKTIKSHGYKNGEQYCRASLKVFAACSAVRAEQQNPNWRDELAHPEQRSKKLDEQLQQAIAKVDADTSMPDEQKQRMVQQMTAMVQQMKSQADSPMVKSLLAVSDAEMKVVAPSCPDLERSAQAPHEPHP
;
A
#
# COMPACT_ATOMS: atom_id res chain seq x y z
N MET A 1 22.59 -36.05 -27.78
CA MET A 1 21.40 -35.25 -27.42
C MET A 1 20.81 -35.79 -26.12
N PRO A 2 20.88 -35.05 -25.00
CA PRO A 2 19.96 -35.24 -23.89
C PRO A 2 19.05 -34.00 -23.72
N ILE A 3 17.75 -34.25 -23.66
CA ILE A 3 16.72 -33.27 -23.33
C ILE A 3 16.82 -33.02 -21.81
N ARG A 4 17.25 -31.82 -21.42
CA ARG A 4 17.18 -31.35 -20.03
C ARG A 4 15.73 -30.95 -19.73
N ASN A 5 15.05 -31.76 -18.92
CA ASN A 5 13.85 -31.34 -18.22
C ASN A 5 14.25 -30.32 -17.14
N ALA A 6 13.90 -29.05 -17.34
CA ALA A 6 14.00 -28.03 -16.31
C ALA A 6 12.70 -28.04 -15.46
N PRO A 7 12.78 -27.97 -14.12
CA PRO A 7 11.60 -27.89 -13.27
C PRO A 7 10.91 -26.52 -13.40
N MET A 8 9.66 -26.56 -13.87
CA MET A 8 8.75 -25.44 -14.10
C MET A 8 8.14 -24.88 -12.79
N SER A 9 8.94 -24.71 -11.73
CA SER A 9 8.46 -24.33 -10.39
C SER A 9 9.32 -23.30 -9.67
N THR A 10 9.98 -22.41 -10.42
CA THR A 10 10.84 -21.36 -9.83
C THR A 10 10.47 -19.94 -10.26
N THR A 11 9.32 -19.75 -10.91
CA THR A 11 8.93 -18.43 -11.45
C THR A 11 7.87 -17.72 -10.59
N ILE A 12 7.12 -18.44 -9.75
CA ILE A 12 6.00 -17.83 -8.97
C ILE A 12 6.49 -17.22 -7.64
N THR A 13 7.62 -17.69 -7.09
CA THR A 13 8.10 -17.27 -5.75
C THR A 13 8.84 -15.93 -5.76
N GLN A 14 9.22 -15.38 -6.92
CA GLN A 14 9.94 -14.10 -6.99
C GLN A 14 9.05 -12.86 -7.10
N LEU A 15 7.74 -13.02 -7.28
CA LEU A 15 6.82 -11.88 -7.48
C LEU A 15 6.42 -11.13 -6.20
N ILE A 16 6.82 -11.59 -5.01
CA ILE A 16 6.36 -11.02 -3.72
C ILE A 16 7.44 -10.14 -3.04
N ARG A 17 8.66 -10.07 -3.56
CA ARG A 17 9.79 -9.42 -2.86
C ARG A 17 10.10 -7.96 -3.21
N ALA A 18 9.38 -7.32 -4.12
CA ALA A 18 9.73 -5.97 -4.60
C ALA A 18 8.63 -4.90 -4.34
N ALA A 19 7.95 -4.98 -3.20
CA ALA A 19 7.07 -3.91 -2.71
C ALA A 19 7.11 -3.87 -1.19
N SER A 20 8.22 -3.45 -0.62
CA SER A 20 8.34 -3.19 0.83
C SER A 20 9.17 -1.92 0.97
N VAL A 21 8.63 -0.95 1.73
CA VAL A 21 9.00 0.48 1.82
C VAL A 21 8.13 1.27 0.83
N VAL A 22 6.98 1.88 1.17
CA VAL A 22 6.47 2.46 2.42
C VAL A 22 4.98 2.09 2.56
N ALA A 23 4.63 1.29 3.56
CA ALA A 23 3.23 1.07 3.97
C ALA A 23 3.05 1.63 5.39
N VAL A 24 2.95 2.96 5.49
CA VAL A 24 2.37 3.57 6.68
C VAL A 24 0.88 3.18 6.69
N LEU A 25 0.39 2.75 7.85
CA LEU A 25 -0.97 2.30 8.09
C LEU A 25 -1.98 3.37 7.66
N ILE A 26 -2.80 3.07 6.65
CA ILE A 26 -3.84 3.96 6.13
C ILE A 26 -5.20 3.21 6.20
N PRO A 27 -6.04 3.46 7.24
CA PRO A 27 -7.40 2.92 7.34
C PRO A 27 -8.45 3.84 6.66
N ALA A 28 -9.69 3.36 6.51
CA ALA A 28 -10.51 3.56 5.31
C ALA A 28 -11.64 4.58 5.30
N ALA A 29 -11.74 5.44 4.27
CA ALA A 29 -12.81 5.51 3.27
C ALA A 29 -12.62 6.70 2.30
N VAL A 30 -13.05 6.51 1.05
CA VAL A 30 -13.27 7.57 0.06
C VAL A 30 -14.76 7.66 -0.18
N ARG A 31 -15.37 8.82 0.11
CA ARG A 31 -16.60 9.29 -0.54
C ARG A 31 -16.65 10.82 -0.59
N ALA A 32 -16.22 11.36 -1.73
CA ALA A 32 -16.95 12.32 -2.53
C ALA A 32 -16.66 11.94 -3.99
N ALA A 33 -17.56 12.24 -4.94
CA ALA A 33 -17.23 12.12 -6.35
C ALA A 33 -16.17 13.20 -6.68
N ASP A 34 -14.92 12.91 -6.32
CA ASP A 34 -13.77 13.77 -6.60
C ASP A 34 -13.68 13.95 -8.11
N SER A 35 -13.46 15.18 -8.54
CA SER A 35 -13.26 15.53 -9.94
C SER A 35 -12.30 14.53 -10.62
N PRO A 36 -12.56 14.13 -11.87
CA PRO A 36 -11.67 13.22 -12.59
C PRO A 36 -10.23 13.72 -12.51
N LEU A 37 -9.26 12.81 -12.32
CA LEU A 37 -7.85 13.20 -12.29
C LEU A 37 -7.47 13.93 -13.57
N SER A 38 -6.86 15.11 -13.44
CA SER A 38 -6.24 15.82 -14.55
C SER A 38 -4.72 15.66 -14.52
N GLU A 39 -4.06 15.85 -15.67
CA GLU A 39 -2.59 15.87 -15.75
C GLU A 39 -1.97 16.92 -14.79
N SER A 40 -2.63 18.08 -14.66
CA SER A 40 -2.18 19.14 -13.75
C SER A 40 -2.29 18.76 -12.28
N GLU A 41 -3.26 17.92 -11.91
CA GLU A 41 -3.39 17.40 -10.55
C GLU A 41 -2.33 16.33 -10.27
N VAL A 42 -2.06 15.45 -11.22
CA VAL A 42 -0.98 14.44 -11.13
C VAL A 42 0.38 15.12 -10.97
N ALA A 43 0.70 16.10 -11.83
CA ALA A 43 1.95 16.85 -11.76
C ALA A 43 2.11 17.57 -10.41
N ARG A 44 1.03 18.15 -9.89
CA ARG A 44 1.04 18.82 -8.59
C ARG A 44 1.28 17.84 -7.44
N VAL A 45 0.64 16.67 -7.46
CA VAL A 45 0.88 15.60 -6.46
C VAL A 45 2.35 15.18 -6.49
N ILE A 46 2.92 14.94 -7.67
CA ILE A 46 4.32 14.52 -7.81
C ILE A 46 5.26 15.60 -7.28
N ALA A 47 5.07 16.86 -7.69
CA ALA A 47 5.89 17.98 -7.23
C ALA A 47 5.81 18.15 -5.71
N THR A 48 4.60 18.06 -5.14
CA THR A 48 4.41 18.14 -3.68
C THR A 48 5.10 16.98 -2.96
N THR A 49 4.98 15.77 -3.49
CA THR A 49 5.60 14.56 -2.91
C THR A 49 7.13 14.67 -2.94
N HIS A 50 7.69 15.17 -4.05
CA HIS A 50 9.11 15.44 -4.19
C HIS A 50 9.61 16.44 -3.13
N ASP A 51 8.89 17.53 -2.92
CA ASP A 51 9.29 18.57 -1.95
C ASP A 51 9.03 18.17 -0.48
N LEU A 52 8.11 17.24 -0.25
CA LEU A 52 7.89 16.64 1.06
C LEU A 52 8.91 15.56 1.43
N ALA A 53 9.59 14.94 0.45
CA ALA A 53 10.59 13.91 0.69
C ALA A 53 11.71 14.35 1.68
N PRO A 54 12.38 15.51 1.52
CA PRO A 54 13.42 15.94 2.46
C PRO A 54 12.87 16.22 3.87
N LEU A 55 11.62 16.71 3.98
CA LEU A 55 10.97 16.92 5.28
C LEU A 55 10.60 15.60 5.94
N SER A 56 10.13 14.63 5.16
CA SER A 56 9.83 13.28 5.64
C SER A 56 11.07 12.58 6.16
N GLU A 57 12.22 12.84 5.53
CA GLU A 57 13.50 12.35 5.98
C GLU A 57 13.96 13.03 7.28
N LYS A 58 13.93 14.36 7.30
CA LYS A 58 14.28 15.19 8.48
C LYS A 58 13.51 14.76 9.73
N TYR A 59 12.23 14.44 9.59
CA TYR A 59 11.32 14.11 10.69
C TYR A 59 11.02 12.61 10.83
N ARG A 60 11.76 11.74 10.15
CA ARG A 60 11.44 10.31 10.01
C ARG A 60 11.20 9.61 11.36
N ASP A 61 12.12 9.77 12.31
CA ASP A 61 12.05 9.06 13.60
C ASP A 61 10.96 9.62 14.49
N GLU A 62 10.76 10.94 14.48
CA GLU A 62 9.71 11.62 15.23
C GLU A 62 8.32 11.23 14.69
N LEU A 63 8.15 11.20 13.37
CA LEU A 63 6.90 10.77 12.73
C LEU A 63 6.63 9.28 12.95
N ARG A 64 7.67 8.44 12.97
CA ARG A 64 7.55 7.01 13.31
C ARG A 64 7.10 6.83 14.76
N ALA A 65 7.72 7.54 15.70
CA ALA A 65 7.33 7.51 17.11
C ALA A 65 5.89 8.01 17.31
N LEU A 66 5.51 9.07 16.59
CA LEU A 66 4.17 9.62 16.58
C LEU A 66 3.14 8.60 16.07
N ALA A 67 3.43 7.90 14.96
CA ALA A 67 2.55 6.85 14.43
C ALA A 67 2.36 5.66 15.39
N GLN A 68 3.31 5.42 16.30
CA GLN A 68 3.23 4.36 17.32
C GLN A 68 2.63 4.84 18.66
N SER A 69 2.40 6.15 18.81
CA SER A 69 1.84 6.74 20.02
C SER A 69 0.35 6.41 20.20
N GLU A 70 -0.14 6.41 21.44
CA GLU A 70 -1.57 6.24 21.72
C GLU A 70 -2.43 7.33 21.05
N SER A 71 -1.88 8.54 20.91
CA SER A 71 -2.48 9.65 20.16
C SER A 71 -2.71 9.36 18.66
N ALA A 72 -1.92 8.46 18.06
CA ALA A 72 -2.14 7.99 16.70
C ALA A 72 -2.92 6.66 16.64
N LYS A 73 -2.98 5.89 17.74
CA LYS A 73 -3.75 4.63 17.81
C LYS A 73 -5.23 4.85 18.15
N GLY A 74 -5.60 5.96 18.79
CA GLY A 74 -7.00 6.31 19.06
C GLY A 74 -7.86 6.29 17.79
N THR A 75 -7.30 6.73 16.67
CA THR A 75 -7.98 6.75 15.36
C THR A 75 -8.21 5.36 14.74
N ALA A 76 -7.40 4.35 15.11
CA ALA A 76 -7.63 2.96 14.69
C ALA A 76 -8.74 2.27 15.52
N LYS A 77 -8.95 2.69 16.78
CA LYS A 77 -9.95 2.11 17.68
C LYS A 77 -11.35 2.72 17.50
N ASP A 78 -11.43 3.99 17.09
CA ASP A 78 -12.71 4.73 17.00
C ASP A 78 -13.40 4.63 15.63
N GLY A 79 -12.93 3.75 14.73
CA GLY A 79 -13.57 3.55 13.44
C GLY A 79 -13.56 4.79 12.55
N HIS A 80 -12.53 5.66 12.67
CA HIS A 80 -12.36 6.80 11.77
C HIS A 80 -12.37 6.29 10.32
N LYS A 81 -13.38 6.74 9.58
CA LYS A 81 -13.67 6.31 8.21
C LYS A 81 -12.89 7.11 7.18
N ASP A 82 -11.83 7.81 7.54
CA ASP A 82 -11.13 8.64 6.57
C ASP A 82 -9.61 8.60 6.78
N PRO A 83 -8.84 8.05 5.83
CA PRO A 83 -7.39 7.95 5.93
C PRO A 83 -6.70 9.31 6.03
N CYS A 84 -7.37 10.35 5.55
CA CYS A 84 -6.83 11.69 5.47
C CYS A 84 -7.24 12.56 6.66
N ASP A 85 -8.10 12.06 7.55
CA ASP A 85 -8.46 12.75 8.79
C ASP A 85 -7.38 12.50 9.86
N ILE A 86 -6.36 13.36 9.82
CA ILE A 86 -5.23 13.28 10.76
C ILE A 86 -5.65 13.91 12.10
N PRO A 87 -5.49 13.21 13.24
CA PRO A 87 -5.93 13.74 14.54
C PRO A 87 -5.15 15.01 14.91
N ALA A 88 -5.81 15.91 15.65
CA ALA A 88 -5.25 17.22 15.99
C ALA A 88 -3.89 17.14 16.70
N ALA A 89 -3.70 16.14 17.56
CA ALA A 89 -2.42 15.89 18.23
C ALA A 89 -1.27 15.59 17.26
N VAL A 90 -1.56 14.88 16.16
CA VAL A 90 -0.59 14.60 15.10
C VAL A 90 -0.36 15.85 14.25
N LYS A 91 -1.42 16.58 13.88
CA LYS A 91 -1.32 17.86 13.16
C LYS A 91 -0.51 18.93 13.91
N ALA A 92 -0.50 18.87 15.24
CA ALA A 92 0.24 19.81 16.09
C ALA A 92 1.76 19.54 16.11
N HIS A 93 2.24 18.40 15.61
CA HIS A 93 3.66 18.07 15.59
C HIS A 93 4.45 19.06 14.70
N PRO A 94 5.62 19.56 15.13
CA PRO A 94 6.41 20.52 14.35
C PRO A 94 6.70 20.06 12.92
N GLY A 95 7.05 18.78 12.76
CA GLY A 95 7.26 18.19 11.44
C GLY A 95 6.02 18.20 10.55
N MET A 96 4.84 17.96 11.12
CA MET A 96 3.58 18.02 10.37
C MET A 96 3.21 19.46 9.98
N GLN A 97 3.50 20.44 10.83
CA GLN A 97 3.30 21.85 10.50
C GLN A 97 4.23 22.34 9.39
N GLU A 98 5.47 21.84 9.33
CA GLU A 98 6.40 22.17 8.24
C GLU A 98 5.94 21.53 6.92
N MET A 99 5.51 20.26 6.96
CA MET A 99 4.91 19.60 5.80
C MET A 99 3.64 20.32 5.30
N GLU A 100 2.77 20.76 6.22
CA GLU A 100 1.55 21.52 5.90
C GLU A 100 1.86 22.83 5.15
N LYS A 101 2.98 23.50 5.47
CA LYS A 101 3.42 24.70 4.74
C LYS A 101 3.81 24.38 3.30
N THR A 102 4.59 23.31 3.10
CA THR A 102 4.98 22.83 1.76
C THR A 102 3.75 22.41 0.96
N ILE A 103 2.81 21.69 1.58
CA ILE A 103 1.54 21.32 0.94
C ILE A 103 0.77 22.57 0.46
N LYS A 104 0.69 23.60 1.30
CA LYS A 104 0.01 24.86 0.94
C LYS A 104 0.73 25.63 -0.17
N SER A 105 2.06 25.58 -0.25
CA SER A 105 2.80 26.24 -1.34
C SER A 105 2.52 25.63 -2.71
N HIS A 106 2.07 24.37 -2.76
CA HIS A 106 1.61 23.70 -3.98
C HIS A 106 0.13 23.97 -4.32
N GLY A 107 -0.54 24.83 -3.55
CA GLY A 107 -1.92 25.27 -3.82
C GLY A 107 -3.00 24.34 -3.26
N TYR A 108 -2.65 23.43 -2.34
CA TYR A 108 -3.63 22.71 -1.54
C TYR A 108 -4.09 23.58 -0.36
N LYS A 109 -5.35 23.42 0.05
CA LYS A 109 -5.93 24.09 1.23
C LYS A 109 -5.30 23.58 2.52
N ASN A 110 -5.04 22.28 2.59
CA ASN A 110 -4.48 21.59 3.76
C ASN A 110 -3.92 20.19 3.39
N GLY A 111 -3.27 19.55 4.34
CA GLY A 111 -2.74 18.19 4.24
C GLY A 111 -3.80 17.13 3.93
N GLU A 112 -5.06 17.32 4.33
CA GLU A 112 -6.13 16.37 4.03
C GLU A 112 -6.48 16.38 2.55
N GLN A 113 -6.56 17.56 1.93
CA GLN A 113 -6.79 17.69 0.49
C GLN A 113 -5.66 17.07 -0.31
N TYR A 114 -4.40 17.32 0.09
CA TYR A 114 -3.25 16.68 -0.53
C TYR A 114 -3.28 15.16 -0.34
N CYS A 115 -3.59 14.68 0.86
CA CYS A 115 -3.72 13.26 1.14
C CYS A 115 -4.74 12.59 0.21
N ARG A 116 -5.94 13.16 0.03
CA ARG A 116 -6.95 12.60 -0.88
C ARG A 116 -6.48 12.58 -2.34
N ALA A 117 -5.94 13.70 -2.82
CA ALA A 117 -5.40 13.80 -4.17
C ALA A 117 -4.28 12.77 -4.40
N SER A 118 -3.37 12.64 -3.43
CA SER A 118 -2.28 11.67 -3.47
C SER A 118 -2.79 10.23 -3.50
N LEU A 119 -3.73 9.86 -2.62
CA LEU A 119 -4.33 8.52 -2.60
C LEU A 119 -4.97 8.17 -3.95
N LYS A 120 -5.63 9.13 -4.59
CA LYS A 120 -6.24 8.94 -5.91
C LYS A 120 -5.18 8.67 -6.98
N VAL A 121 -4.11 9.46 -7.01
CA VAL A 121 -2.98 9.26 -7.96
C VAL A 121 -2.25 7.94 -7.71
N PHE A 122 -1.96 7.59 -6.45
CA PHE A 122 -1.31 6.33 -6.09
C PHE A 122 -2.20 5.11 -6.40
N ALA A 123 -3.50 5.20 -6.14
CA ALA A 123 -4.45 4.14 -6.51
C ALA A 123 -4.51 3.97 -8.03
N ALA A 124 -4.53 5.06 -8.79
CA ALA A 124 -4.55 4.98 -10.25
C ALA A 124 -3.26 4.39 -10.82
N CYS A 125 -2.08 4.74 -10.29
CA CYS A 125 -0.84 4.09 -10.69
C CYS A 125 -0.76 2.61 -10.28
N SER A 126 -1.32 2.27 -9.12
CA SER A 126 -1.46 0.87 -8.70
C SER A 126 -2.38 0.10 -9.65
N ALA A 127 -3.45 0.72 -10.16
CA ALA A 127 -4.36 0.12 -11.13
C ALA A 127 -3.67 -0.12 -12.48
N VAL A 128 -2.87 0.84 -12.96
CA VAL A 128 -2.03 0.68 -14.16
C VAL A 128 -1.11 -0.54 -14.02
N ARG A 129 -0.47 -0.69 -12.85
CA ARG A 129 0.41 -1.84 -12.59
C ARG A 129 -0.37 -3.16 -12.49
N ALA A 130 -1.52 -3.15 -11.82
CA ALA A 130 -2.38 -4.33 -11.71
C ALA A 130 -2.84 -4.80 -13.10
N GLU A 131 -3.25 -3.89 -13.97
CA GLU A 131 -3.64 -4.17 -15.36
C GLU A 131 -2.50 -4.79 -16.18
N GLN A 132 -1.27 -4.27 -16.03
CA GLN A 132 -0.09 -4.81 -16.72
C GLN A 132 0.27 -6.23 -16.26
N GLN A 133 0.01 -6.56 -14.99
CA GLN A 133 0.32 -7.87 -14.42
C GLN A 133 -0.80 -8.89 -14.66
N ASN A 134 -2.05 -8.43 -14.60
CA ASN A 134 -3.24 -9.25 -14.76
C ASN A 134 -4.38 -8.41 -15.37
N PRO A 135 -4.71 -8.57 -16.66
CA PRO A 135 -5.83 -7.87 -17.28
C PRO A 135 -7.20 -8.11 -16.62
N ASN A 136 -7.35 -9.21 -15.87
CA ASN A 136 -8.59 -9.54 -15.16
C ASN A 136 -8.57 -9.11 -13.68
N TRP A 137 -7.64 -8.24 -13.28
CA TRP A 137 -7.45 -7.85 -11.88
C TRP A 137 -8.73 -7.29 -11.24
N ARG A 138 -9.57 -6.57 -11.99
CA ARG A 138 -10.82 -6.00 -11.46
C ARG A 138 -11.76 -7.09 -10.98
N ASP A 139 -11.97 -8.12 -11.80
CA ASP A 139 -12.84 -9.24 -11.47
C ASP A 139 -12.29 -10.04 -10.28
N GLU A 140 -10.96 -10.24 -10.24
CA GLU A 140 -10.32 -10.92 -9.10
C GLU A 140 -10.46 -10.14 -7.79
N LEU A 141 -10.36 -8.81 -7.83
CA LEU A 141 -10.47 -7.98 -6.64
C LEU A 141 -11.92 -7.67 -6.25
N ALA A 142 -12.87 -7.70 -7.19
CA ALA A 142 -14.28 -7.39 -6.95
C ALA A 142 -15.00 -8.38 -6.02
N HIS A 143 -14.44 -9.58 -5.83
CA HIS A 143 -15.05 -10.64 -5.04
C HIS A 143 -14.24 -10.95 -3.76
N PRO A 144 -14.31 -10.10 -2.71
CA PRO A 144 -13.54 -10.29 -1.48
C PRO A 144 -13.83 -11.61 -0.78
N GLU A 145 -15.09 -12.08 -0.79
CA GLU A 145 -15.46 -13.36 -0.20
C GLU A 145 -14.83 -14.56 -0.93
N GLN A 146 -14.79 -14.52 -2.26
CA GLN A 146 -14.15 -15.56 -3.07
C GLN A 146 -12.63 -15.57 -2.85
N ARG A 147 -12.00 -14.40 -2.74
CA ARG A 147 -10.58 -14.27 -2.39
C ARG A 147 -10.28 -14.83 -1.00
N SER A 148 -11.10 -14.49 -0.01
CA SER A 148 -10.97 -14.97 1.37
C SER A 148 -11.06 -16.50 1.43
N LYS A 149 -12.03 -17.08 0.71
CA LYS A 149 -12.19 -18.53 0.60
C LYS A 149 -10.99 -19.20 -0.08
N LYS A 150 -10.50 -18.65 -1.19
CA LYS A 150 -9.31 -19.17 -1.88
C LYS A 150 -8.06 -19.13 -0.97
N LEU A 151 -7.91 -18.07 -0.18
CA LEU A 151 -6.82 -17.95 0.80
C LEU A 151 -6.93 -19.03 1.90
N ASP A 152 -8.13 -19.35 2.37
CA ASP A 152 -8.33 -20.46 3.32
C ASP A 152 -7.97 -21.81 2.70
N GLU A 153 -8.42 -22.07 1.48
CA GLU A 153 -8.10 -23.31 0.77
C GLU A 153 -6.59 -23.47 0.57
N GLN A 154 -5.90 -22.38 0.19
CA GLN A 154 -4.44 -22.36 0.06
C GLN A 154 -3.74 -22.54 1.41
N LEU A 155 -4.23 -21.94 2.48
CA LEU A 155 -3.70 -22.12 3.83
C LEU A 155 -3.81 -23.58 4.27
N GLN A 156 -4.99 -24.19 4.09
CA GLN A 156 -5.21 -25.59 4.45
C GLN A 156 -4.28 -26.54 3.66
N GLN A 157 -4.10 -26.29 2.36
CA GLN A 157 -3.15 -27.05 1.56
C GLN A 157 -1.70 -26.86 2.01
N ALA A 158 -1.31 -25.64 2.41
CA ALA A 158 0.02 -25.36 2.90
C ALA A 158 0.29 -26.01 4.27
N ILE A 159 -0.68 -25.95 5.19
CA ILE A 159 -0.62 -26.63 6.49
C ILE A 159 -0.48 -28.15 6.28
N ALA A 160 -1.32 -28.74 5.43
CA ALA A 160 -1.24 -30.18 5.15
C ALA A 160 0.13 -30.61 4.59
N LYS A 161 0.79 -29.77 3.78
CA LYS A 161 2.15 -30.02 3.28
C LYS A 161 3.20 -29.94 4.39
N VAL A 162 3.08 -28.97 5.30
CA VAL A 162 3.98 -28.83 6.46
C VAL A 162 3.82 -30.01 7.41
N ASP A 163 2.59 -30.43 7.67
CA ASP A 163 2.30 -31.56 8.55
C ASP A 163 2.85 -32.87 7.98
N ALA A 164 2.72 -33.07 6.66
CA ALA A 164 3.23 -34.24 5.95
C ALA A 164 4.77 -34.29 5.84
N ASP A 165 5.48 -33.19 6.10
CA ASP A 165 6.94 -33.15 6.04
C ASP A 165 7.56 -33.84 7.27
N THR A 166 8.02 -35.08 7.10
CA THR A 166 8.62 -35.86 8.19
C THR A 166 10.05 -35.41 8.57
N SER A 167 10.66 -34.52 7.78
CA SER A 167 12.02 -34.01 8.04
C SER A 167 12.06 -32.81 8.99
N MET A 168 10.91 -32.19 9.24
CA MET A 168 10.79 -30.99 10.07
C MET A 168 10.40 -31.34 11.51
N PRO A 169 11.09 -30.80 12.54
CA PRO A 169 10.69 -30.93 13.94
C PRO A 169 9.32 -30.30 14.22
N ASP A 170 8.55 -30.87 15.13
CA ASP A 170 7.17 -30.44 15.44
C ASP A 170 7.08 -28.97 15.89
N GLU A 171 8.03 -28.48 16.68
CA GLU A 171 8.07 -27.06 17.08
C GLU A 171 8.29 -26.12 15.89
N GLN A 172 9.00 -26.57 14.86
CA GLN A 172 9.23 -25.78 13.65
C GLN A 172 7.97 -25.79 12.76
N LYS A 173 7.28 -26.94 12.66
CA LYS A 173 5.98 -27.04 11.99
C LYS A 173 4.95 -26.11 12.62
N GLN A 174 4.81 -26.15 13.95
CA GLN A 174 3.87 -25.29 14.68
C GLN A 174 4.14 -23.81 14.45
N ARG A 175 5.41 -23.38 14.51
CA ARG A 175 5.78 -21.99 14.20
C ARG A 175 5.44 -21.60 12.77
N MET A 176 5.71 -22.48 11.81
CA MET A 176 5.41 -22.22 10.39
C MET A 176 3.89 -22.13 10.16
N VAL A 177 3.10 -23.02 10.75
CA VAL A 177 1.62 -22.98 10.69
C VAL A 177 1.09 -21.69 11.30
N GLN A 178 1.61 -21.27 12.47
CA GLN A 178 1.23 -20.00 13.10
C GLN A 178 1.55 -18.80 12.20
N GLN A 179 2.75 -18.75 11.61
CA GLN A 179 3.15 -17.67 10.71
C GLN A 179 2.28 -17.61 9.45
N MET A 180 2.02 -18.76 8.81
CA MET A 180 1.14 -18.83 7.63
C MET A 180 -0.28 -18.38 7.96
N THR A 181 -0.80 -18.80 9.12
CA THR A 181 -2.13 -18.41 9.59
C THR A 181 -2.21 -16.90 9.83
N ALA A 182 -1.22 -16.34 10.52
CA ALA A 182 -1.15 -14.90 10.78
C ALA A 182 -1.06 -14.09 9.48
N MET A 183 -0.25 -14.55 8.52
CA MET A 183 -0.12 -13.92 7.20
C MET A 183 -1.45 -13.90 6.44
N VAL A 184 -2.17 -15.04 6.41
CA VAL A 184 -3.46 -15.13 5.73
C VAL A 184 -4.51 -14.26 6.39
N GLN A 185 -4.56 -14.22 7.72
CA GLN A 185 -5.47 -13.31 8.45
C GLN A 185 -5.16 -11.85 8.16
N GLN A 186 -3.87 -11.49 8.08
CA GLN A 186 -3.46 -10.15 7.67
C GLN A 186 -3.92 -9.84 6.24
N MET A 187 -3.70 -10.73 5.28
CA MET A 187 -4.15 -10.55 3.89
C MET A 187 -5.68 -10.39 3.80
N LYS A 188 -6.43 -11.18 4.56
CA LYS A 188 -7.89 -11.08 4.63
C LYS A 188 -8.36 -9.75 5.20
N SER A 189 -7.73 -9.27 6.27
CA SER A 189 -8.03 -7.96 6.84
C SER A 189 -7.78 -6.81 5.85
N GLN A 190 -6.90 -7.03 4.87
CA GLN A 190 -6.59 -6.06 3.82
C GLN A 190 -7.49 -6.19 2.58
N ALA A 191 -8.26 -7.28 2.44
CA ALA A 191 -9.09 -7.53 1.26
C ALA A 191 -10.20 -6.49 1.07
N ASP A 192 -10.68 -5.89 2.17
CA ASP A 192 -11.64 -4.78 2.22
C ASP A 192 -11.02 -3.43 2.58
N SER A 193 -9.68 -3.33 2.46
CA SER A 193 -8.94 -2.11 2.76
C SER A 193 -9.37 -0.94 1.86
N PRO A 194 -9.17 0.31 2.32
CA PRO A 194 -9.49 1.48 1.51
C PRO A 194 -8.68 1.55 0.24
N MET A 195 -7.45 1.01 0.26
CA MET A 195 -6.60 0.94 -0.90
C MET A 195 -7.24 0.08 -2.00
N VAL A 196 -7.74 -1.11 -1.65
CA VAL A 196 -8.45 -1.99 -2.61
C VAL A 196 -9.72 -1.33 -3.13
N LYS A 197 -10.48 -0.65 -2.27
CA LYS A 197 -11.68 0.10 -2.70
C LYS A 197 -11.33 1.27 -3.63
N SER A 198 -10.27 2.01 -3.33
CA SER A 198 -9.80 3.13 -4.17
C SER A 198 -9.27 2.63 -5.50
N LEU A 199 -8.56 1.49 -5.49
CA LEU A 199 -8.07 0.81 -6.68
C LEU A 199 -9.25 0.39 -7.59
N LEU A 200 -10.26 -0.27 -7.04
CA LEU A 200 -11.48 -0.67 -7.77
C LEU A 200 -12.33 0.52 -8.26
N ALA A 201 -12.21 1.68 -7.61
CA ALA A 201 -12.92 2.90 -8.00
C ALA A 201 -12.23 3.66 -9.15
N VAL A 202 -11.00 3.30 -9.52
CA VAL A 202 -10.26 3.97 -10.60
C VAL A 202 -10.84 3.61 -11.97
N SER A 203 -11.19 4.64 -12.73
CA SER A 203 -11.64 4.51 -14.12
C SER A 203 -10.48 4.34 -15.11
N ASP A 204 -10.77 3.73 -16.28
CA ASP A 204 -9.78 3.62 -17.36
C ASP A 204 -9.29 4.98 -17.87
N ALA A 205 -10.15 6.01 -17.80
CA ALA A 205 -9.77 7.37 -18.16
C ALA A 205 -8.70 7.91 -17.20
N GLU A 206 -8.88 7.70 -15.90
CA GLU A 206 -7.90 8.10 -14.88
C GLU A 206 -6.59 7.31 -15.02
N MET A 207 -6.66 6.00 -15.30
CA MET A 207 -5.48 5.19 -15.59
C MET A 207 -4.67 5.75 -16.77
N LYS A 208 -5.34 6.17 -17.84
CA LYS A 208 -4.68 6.77 -19.02
C LYS A 208 -3.98 8.09 -18.68
N VAL A 209 -4.59 8.92 -17.84
CA VAL A 209 -4.02 10.20 -17.41
C VAL A 209 -2.76 9.99 -16.55
N VAL A 210 -2.77 9.03 -15.63
CA VAL A 210 -1.63 8.82 -14.72
C VAL A 210 -0.51 7.97 -15.31
N ALA A 211 -0.81 7.06 -16.25
CA ALA A 211 0.14 6.06 -16.74
C ALA A 211 1.53 6.63 -17.14
N PRO A 212 1.63 7.78 -17.84
CA PRO A 212 2.93 8.34 -18.20
C PRO A 212 3.78 8.78 -17.00
N SER A 213 3.14 9.12 -15.87
CA SER A 213 3.78 9.69 -14.68
C SER A 213 4.04 8.67 -13.56
N CYS A 214 3.51 7.45 -13.67
CA CYS A 214 3.69 6.42 -12.64
C CYS A 214 5.16 6.04 -12.37
N PRO A 215 6.05 5.93 -13.37
CA PRO A 215 7.47 5.69 -13.10
C PRO A 215 8.14 6.78 -12.27
N ASP A 216 7.74 8.04 -12.46
CA ASP A 216 8.30 9.19 -11.73
C ASP A 216 7.77 9.24 -10.29
N LEU A 217 6.49 8.89 -10.10
CA LEU A 217 5.88 8.72 -8.77
C LEU A 217 6.55 7.57 -8.00
N GLU A 218 6.85 6.45 -8.67
CA GLU A 218 7.57 5.33 -8.07
C GLU A 218 9.00 5.72 -7.67
N ARG A 219 9.71 6.44 -8.54
CA ARG A 219 11.08 6.90 -8.25
C ARG A 219 11.12 7.89 -7.10
N SER A 220 10.15 8.80 -7.01
CA SER A 220 10.05 9.77 -5.91
C SER A 220 9.68 9.11 -4.58
N ALA A 221 8.91 8.00 -4.61
CA ALA A 221 8.67 7.17 -3.42
C ALA A 221 9.87 6.28 -3.03
N GLN A 222 10.80 6.01 -3.97
CA GLN A 222 11.97 5.14 -3.79
C GLN A 222 13.30 5.89 -3.54
N ALA A 223 13.28 7.21 -3.32
CA ALA A 223 14.52 8.00 -3.20
C ALA A 223 15.49 7.38 -2.18
N PRO A 224 16.81 7.35 -2.47
CA PRO A 224 17.72 6.35 -1.91
C PRO A 224 17.93 6.48 -0.41
N HIS A 225 17.84 5.34 0.29
CA HIS A 225 18.48 5.10 1.57
C HIS A 225 20.01 5.01 1.41
N GLU A 226 20.67 6.04 0.90
CA GLU A 226 22.14 6.08 0.99
C GLU A 226 22.52 6.53 2.41
N PRO A 227 23.19 5.69 3.21
CA PRO A 227 23.80 6.15 4.43
C PRO A 227 24.90 7.15 4.06
N HIS A 228 24.76 8.39 4.49
CA HIS A 228 25.86 9.34 4.45
C HIS A 228 27.03 8.78 5.30
N PRO A 229 28.26 8.73 4.75
CA PRO A 229 29.46 8.40 5.53
C PRO A 229 29.76 9.46 6.60
#